data_AF-A0A8T2JYN2-F1
#
_entry.id   AF-A0A8T2JYN2-F1
#
_cell.length_a   1.000
_cell.length_b   1.000
_cell.length_c   1.000
_cell.angle_alpha   90.00
_cell.angle_beta   90.00
_cell.angle_gamma   90.00
#
_symmetry.space_group_name_H-M   'P 1'
#
loop_
_entity.id
_entity.type
_entity.pdbx_description
1 polymer ?
#
loop_
_entity_poly.entity_id
_entity_poly.type
_entity_poly.pdbx_seq_one_letter_code
_entity_poly.pdbx_strand_id
1 'polypeptide(L)'
;MSEEEDEVCWAKLEHYRVKLISVIDPNRITPYLRQCRVLNSDDEELVFNDPNLVIRKRKVGVLLDILQRTGCKGYVAFLECLELYYPHLFKKITGREPTRVFSMIIDTAGESGLTQLLMSEMLKLQQVIQDERQNYKQLNRILCEKEDTIRQMQVKDNELKKQQERVQRIKEERDNLIVELKKCKDENYDLAMRFAHQSEEKNVALMKNRDLQLEIELLKHNLMKAEDDCKLERKQTLKLKNAIEKRPSQDVIYELQRENELLKAKIQELDYPLQNVPKEGTSEKARIYIQVLEDDRRQALEQHQELVNSVYTLKMSLRQAEDLRDKYKEEREVLDLQCTTLKKDSKLYKERIEAILQQMEEVCTERNQAMSTREQFHLQYSKSLVEKDLYRKQLQEMGERCDDFQIQLFRREGELLALQTKLKRMESQAPSSDLDDLSPRSCQEVNVEEQDGVLDKTKTNSLEVQPLCNTPRGNLALTQLLMSEMVETPTVSKTRTKLQDNSTGYFARRKNDPANASEDNELKKQQREVQRIKEEREQLNRGAEKMQR
;
A
#
# COMPACT_ATOMS: atom_id res chain seq x y z
N MET A 1 -19.95 116.45 16.28
CA MET A 1 -20.57 115.21 15.76
C MET A 1 -21.63 114.84 16.77
N SER A 2 -22.88 115.21 16.52
CA SER A 2 -23.98 115.02 17.48
C SER A 2 -24.41 113.56 17.49
N GLU A 3 -24.95 113.08 18.62
CA GLU A 3 -25.48 111.71 18.78
C GLU A 3 -26.52 111.35 17.68
N GLU A 4 -27.14 112.37 17.07
CA GLU A 4 -28.08 112.24 15.95
C GLU A 4 -27.43 111.71 14.65
N GLU A 5 -26.15 112.01 14.38
CA GLU A 5 -25.46 111.53 13.17
C GLU A 5 -25.07 110.05 13.26
N ASP A 6 -24.75 109.58 14.47
CA ASP A 6 -24.37 108.20 14.78
C ASP A 6 -25.58 107.25 14.65
N GLU A 7 -26.76 107.67 15.14
CA GLU A 7 -28.01 106.91 15.02
C GLU A 7 -28.46 106.74 13.55
N VAL A 8 -28.32 107.80 12.74
CA VAL A 8 -28.70 107.76 11.31
C VAL A 8 -27.80 106.81 10.50
N CYS A 9 -26.53 106.67 10.89
CA CYS A 9 -25.58 105.80 10.21
C CYS A 9 -25.89 104.32 10.48
N TRP A 10 -26.08 103.93 11.74
CA TRP A 10 -26.43 102.55 12.10
C TRP A 10 -27.83 102.13 11.67
N ALA A 11 -28.80 103.05 11.61
CA ALA A 11 -30.13 102.78 11.07
C ALA A 11 -30.11 102.24 9.62
N LYS A 12 -29.14 102.67 8.81
CA LYS A 12 -28.95 102.15 7.44
C LYS A 12 -28.49 100.70 7.43
N LEU A 13 -27.59 100.30 8.34
CA LEU A 13 -27.14 98.91 8.47
C LEU A 13 -28.22 98.02 9.05
N GLU A 14 -29.04 98.55 9.96
CA GLU A 14 -30.12 97.83 10.62
C GLU A 14 -31.15 97.31 9.60
N HIS A 15 -31.46 98.09 8.55
CA HIS A 15 -32.32 97.65 7.45
C HIS A 15 -31.78 96.40 6.71
N TYR A 16 -30.47 96.16 6.76
CA TYR A 16 -29.81 95.00 6.14
C TYR A 16 -29.38 93.93 7.16
N ARG A 17 -29.71 94.08 8.44
CA ARG A 17 -29.24 93.23 9.55
C ARG A 17 -29.44 91.74 9.30
N VAL A 18 -30.64 91.34 8.86
CA VAL A 18 -30.94 89.92 8.55
C VAL A 18 -30.00 89.38 7.47
N LYS A 19 -29.69 90.18 6.45
CA LYS A 19 -28.79 89.78 5.36
C LYS A 19 -27.35 89.70 5.85
N LEU A 20 -26.87 90.70 6.59
CA LEU A 20 -25.54 90.76 7.19
C LEU A 20 -25.29 89.51 8.05
N ILE A 21 -26.17 89.26 9.01
CA ILE A 21 -26.11 88.11 9.91
C ILE A 21 -26.16 86.78 9.14
N SER A 22 -26.92 86.70 8.05
CA SER A 22 -27.03 85.48 7.27
C SER A 22 -25.77 85.10 6.48
N VAL A 23 -24.93 86.08 6.10
CA VAL A 23 -23.82 85.87 5.15
C VAL A 23 -22.45 85.95 5.82
N ILE A 24 -22.29 86.79 6.84
CA ILE A 24 -20.97 87.08 7.42
C ILE A 24 -20.47 85.93 8.29
N ASP A 25 -19.17 85.64 8.18
CA ASP A 25 -18.44 84.77 9.09
C ASP A 25 -17.64 85.64 10.07
N PRO A 26 -17.95 85.60 11.38
CA PRO A 26 -17.28 86.44 12.36
C PRO A 26 -15.75 86.20 12.36
N ASN A 27 -15.28 84.96 12.14
CA ASN A 27 -13.84 84.63 12.12
C ASN A 27 -13.04 85.44 11.09
N ARG A 28 -13.68 85.84 9.99
CA ARG A 28 -13.02 86.57 8.90
C ARG A 28 -12.90 88.07 9.18
N ILE A 29 -13.83 88.63 9.96
CA ILE A 29 -13.95 90.08 10.15
C ILE A 29 -13.45 90.56 11.50
N THR A 30 -13.50 89.72 12.54
CA THR A 30 -13.04 90.09 13.88
C THR A 30 -11.55 90.45 13.95
N PRO A 31 -10.61 89.81 13.21
CA PRO A 31 -9.21 90.21 13.27
C PRO A 31 -8.99 91.64 12.78
N TYR A 32 -9.77 92.04 11.76
CA TYR A 32 -9.75 93.38 11.19
C TYR A 32 -10.33 94.42 12.14
N LEU A 33 -11.51 94.14 12.70
CA LEU A 33 -12.20 95.04 13.62
C LEU A 33 -11.41 95.26 14.92
N ARG A 34 -10.67 94.25 15.37
CA ARG A 34 -9.70 94.36 16.47
C ARG A 34 -8.54 95.29 16.10
N GLN A 35 -7.98 95.16 14.89
CA GLN A 35 -6.91 96.06 14.42
C GLN A 35 -7.37 97.51 14.32
N CYS A 36 -8.62 97.76 13.92
CA CYS A 36 -9.25 99.08 13.91
C CYS A 36 -9.57 99.64 15.30
N ARG A 37 -9.32 98.89 16.38
CA ARG A 37 -9.65 99.25 17.78
C ARG A 37 -11.13 99.65 17.95
N VAL A 38 -12.02 98.89 17.32
CA VAL A 38 -13.49 98.99 17.50
C VAL A 38 -14.06 97.73 18.17
N LEU A 39 -13.22 96.72 18.39
CA LEU A 39 -13.53 95.48 19.08
C LEU A 39 -12.39 95.17 20.05
N ASN A 40 -12.67 95.01 21.34
CA ASN A 40 -11.65 94.69 22.34
C ASN A 40 -11.49 93.17 22.51
N SER A 41 -10.46 92.75 23.27
CA SER A 41 -10.22 91.32 23.54
C SER A 41 -11.40 90.65 24.25
N ASP A 42 -12.01 91.35 25.21
CA ASP A 42 -13.18 90.84 25.95
C ASP A 42 -14.41 90.69 25.04
N ASP A 43 -14.58 91.61 24.10
CA ASP A 43 -15.65 91.57 23.11
C ASP A 43 -15.45 90.40 22.12
N GLU A 44 -14.20 90.13 21.73
CA GLU A 44 -13.83 89.00 20.87
C GLU A 44 -14.08 87.66 21.57
N GLU A 45 -13.67 87.52 22.83
CA GLU A 45 -13.97 86.33 23.64
C GLU A 45 -15.47 86.12 23.81
N LEU A 46 -16.24 87.18 24.06
CA LEU A 46 -17.69 87.10 24.14
C LEU A 46 -18.30 86.56 22.84
N VAL A 47 -17.84 87.02 21.68
CA VAL A 47 -18.36 86.58 20.37
C VAL A 47 -17.98 85.13 20.06
N PHE A 48 -16.77 84.68 20.41
CA PHE A 48 -16.30 83.34 20.03
C PHE A 48 -16.54 82.25 21.07
N ASN A 49 -16.39 82.56 22.35
CA ASN A 49 -16.31 81.60 23.45
C ASN A 49 -17.55 81.58 24.34
N ASP A 50 -18.55 82.46 24.14
CA ASP A 50 -19.83 82.38 24.87
C ASP A 50 -20.60 81.10 24.46
N PRO A 51 -20.84 80.16 25.42
CA PRO A 51 -21.59 78.94 25.15
C PRO A 51 -23.02 79.19 24.64
N ASN A 52 -23.59 80.38 24.90
CA ASN A 52 -24.94 80.76 24.46
C ASN A 52 -25.01 81.19 22.98
N LEU A 53 -23.85 81.46 22.36
CA LEU A 53 -23.73 81.91 20.97
C LEU A 53 -23.26 80.78 20.04
N VAL A 54 -23.83 79.59 20.13
CA VAL A 54 -23.47 78.42 19.29
C VAL A 54 -23.64 78.68 17.79
N ILE A 55 -24.66 79.45 17.41
CA ILE A 55 -25.04 79.66 16.00
C ILE A 55 -24.29 80.88 15.44
N ARG A 56 -23.58 80.71 14.31
CA ARG A 56 -22.89 81.80 13.57
C ARG A 56 -23.73 83.07 13.43
N LYS A 57 -25.02 82.92 13.07
CA LYS A 57 -25.94 84.05 12.94
C LYS A 57 -26.07 84.86 14.26
N ARG A 58 -26.18 84.19 15.40
CA ARG A 58 -26.24 84.87 16.70
C ARG A 58 -24.91 85.55 17.04
N LYS A 59 -23.77 84.90 16.73
CA LYS A 59 -22.43 85.50 16.88
C LYS A 59 -22.30 86.81 16.10
N VAL A 60 -22.73 86.83 14.83
CA VAL A 60 -22.71 88.06 14.02
C VAL A 60 -23.70 89.11 14.54
N GLY A 61 -24.87 88.70 15.02
CA GLY A 61 -25.84 89.63 15.61
C GLY A 61 -25.26 90.37 16.83
N VAL A 62 -24.68 89.62 17.76
CA VAL A 62 -24.01 90.19 18.94
C VAL A 62 -22.80 91.03 18.55
N LEU A 63 -22.02 90.60 17.56
CA LEU A 63 -20.90 91.39 17.03
C LEU A 63 -21.36 92.76 16.48
N LEU A 64 -22.47 92.80 15.74
CA LEU A 64 -23.05 94.05 15.26
C LEU A 64 -23.50 94.95 16.42
N ASP A 65 -24.09 94.37 17.46
CA ASP A 65 -24.55 95.13 18.64
C ASP A 65 -23.37 95.71 19.42
N ILE A 66 -22.26 94.99 19.50
CA ILE A 66 -21.00 95.48 20.10
C ILE A 66 -20.44 96.64 19.28
N LEU A 67 -20.35 96.49 17.95
CA LEU A 67 -19.82 97.53 17.07
C LEU A 67 -20.69 98.79 17.10
N GLN A 68 -22.01 98.65 17.22
CA GLN A 68 -22.94 99.77 17.35
C GLN A 68 -22.63 100.65 18.57
N ARG A 69 -22.19 100.04 19.69
CA ARG A 69 -21.79 100.77 20.91
C ARG A 69 -20.53 101.63 20.72
N THR A 70 -19.78 101.41 19.64
CA THR A 70 -18.58 102.20 19.31
C THR A 70 -18.87 103.38 18.35
N GLY A 71 -20.15 103.66 18.09
CA GLY A 71 -20.62 104.84 17.37
C GLY A 71 -20.20 104.89 15.90
N CYS A 72 -19.97 106.09 15.37
CA CYS A 72 -19.51 106.30 14.00
C CYS A 72 -18.21 105.55 13.66
N LYS A 73 -17.31 105.39 14.63
CA LYS A 73 -16.04 104.67 14.41
C LYS A 73 -16.26 103.19 14.09
N GLY A 74 -17.15 102.53 14.84
CA GLY A 74 -17.56 101.15 14.56
C GLY A 74 -18.25 101.00 13.22
N TYR A 75 -19.10 101.97 12.85
CA TYR A 75 -19.79 101.98 11.57
C TYR A 75 -18.81 102.02 10.39
N VAL A 76 -17.85 102.96 10.41
CA VAL A 76 -16.85 103.09 9.34
C VAL A 76 -15.94 101.87 9.30
N ALA A 77 -15.45 101.39 10.45
CA ALA A 77 -14.61 100.21 10.52
C ALA A 77 -15.34 98.94 10.01
N PHE A 78 -16.63 98.81 10.31
CA PHE A 78 -17.45 97.70 9.83
C PHE A 78 -17.70 97.78 8.32
N LEU A 79 -17.99 98.97 7.79
CA LEU A 79 -18.13 99.17 6.34
C LEU A 79 -16.83 98.86 5.59
N GLU A 80 -15.69 99.33 6.08
CA GLU A 80 -14.37 99.03 5.50
C GLU A 80 -14.06 97.52 5.56
N CYS A 81 -14.46 96.86 6.66
CA CYS A 81 -14.35 95.41 6.79
C CYS A 81 -15.24 94.65 5.78
N LEU A 82 -16.47 95.12 5.55
CA LEU A 82 -17.34 94.58 4.51
C LEU A 82 -16.77 94.82 3.12
N GLU A 83 -16.15 95.98 2.90
CA GLU A 83 -15.51 96.33 1.64
C GLU A 83 -14.38 95.35 1.30
N LEU A 84 -13.60 94.94 2.31
CA LEU A 84 -12.49 94.01 2.20
C LEU A 84 -12.93 92.55 2.01
N TYR A 85 -13.78 92.03 2.91
CA TYR A 85 -14.10 90.60 2.97
C TYR A 85 -15.43 90.22 2.30
N TYR A 86 -16.36 91.17 2.17
CA TYR A 86 -17.70 90.94 1.64
C TYR A 86 -18.14 92.04 0.64
N PRO A 87 -17.41 92.22 -0.48
CA PRO A 87 -17.60 93.35 -1.39
C PRO A 87 -19.01 93.46 -1.96
N HIS A 88 -19.70 92.32 -2.12
CA HIS A 88 -21.09 92.24 -2.59
C HIS A 88 -22.11 92.74 -1.55
N LEU A 89 -21.82 92.61 -0.24
CA LEU A 89 -22.65 93.18 0.83
C LEU A 89 -22.41 94.68 0.94
N PHE A 90 -21.15 95.12 0.89
CA PHE A 90 -20.79 96.53 0.92
C PHE A 90 -21.51 97.31 -0.19
N LYS A 91 -21.37 96.86 -1.44
CA LYS A 91 -22.01 97.49 -2.61
C LYS A 91 -23.53 97.55 -2.48
N LYS A 92 -24.15 96.53 -1.89
CA LYS A 92 -25.60 96.48 -1.68
C LYS A 92 -26.09 97.47 -0.63
N ILE A 93 -25.26 97.76 0.38
CA ILE A 93 -25.63 98.62 1.52
C ILE A 93 -25.34 100.09 1.22
N THR A 94 -24.18 100.39 0.62
CA THR A 94 -23.71 101.77 0.39
C THR A 94 -23.99 102.27 -1.02
N GLY A 95 -24.26 101.37 -1.98
CA GLY A 95 -24.41 101.70 -3.40
C GLY A 95 -23.11 102.08 -4.11
N ARG A 96 -21.97 102.03 -3.42
CA ARG A 96 -20.65 102.40 -3.95
C ARG A 96 -19.84 101.18 -4.35
N GLU A 97 -18.89 101.35 -5.25
CA GLU A 97 -17.93 100.27 -5.58
C GLU A 97 -16.89 100.10 -4.46
N PRO A 98 -16.53 98.85 -4.09
CA PRO A 98 -15.46 98.58 -3.15
C PRO A 98 -14.09 99.02 -3.70
N THR A 99 -13.39 99.87 -2.96
CA THR A 99 -12.04 100.38 -3.24
C THR A 99 -10.97 99.60 -2.48
N ARG A 100 -11.33 98.94 -1.37
CA ARG A 100 -10.47 98.06 -0.53
C ARG A 100 -9.24 98.77 0.04
N VAL A 101 -9.47 99.97 0.58
CA VAL A 101 -8.43 100.78 1.21
C VAL A 101 -8.48 100.56 2.73
N PHE A 102 -7.32 100.45 3.36
CA PHE A 102 -7.17 100.27 4.81
C PHE A 102 -7.18 101.61 5.55
N SER A 103 -8.12 102.51 5.21
CA SER A 103 -8.20 103.87 5.75
C SER A 103 -8.24 103.88 7.27
N MET A 104 -9.03 103.02 7.91
CA MET A 104 -9.17 103.00 9.36
C MET A 104 -7.92 102.47 10.05
N ILE A 105 -7.24 101.46 9.50
CA ILE A 105 -5.99 100.94 10.10
C ILE A 105 -4.86 101.98 9.94
N ILE A 106 -4.80 102.65 8.78
CA ILE A 106 -3.82 103.71 8.53
C ILE A 106 -4.09 104.92 9.42
N ASP A 107 -5.35 105.33 9.61
CA ASP A 107 -5.71 106.45 10.49
C ASP A 107 -5.45 106.13 11.98
N THR A 108 -5.60 104.86 12.39
CA THR A 108 -5.43 104.45 13.79
C THR A 108 -4.00 104.06 14.17
N ALA A 109 -3.21 103.53 13.25
CA ALA A 109 -1.86 102.99 13.51
C ALA A 109 -0.76 103.56 12.59
N GLY A 110 -1.10 104.34 11.56
CA GLY A 110 -0.19 104.83 10.54
C GLY A 110 0.23 103.77 9.51
N GLU A 111 0.72 104.20 8.35
CA GLU A 111 1.23 103.31 7.29
C GLU A 111 2.40 102.42 7.78
N SER A 112 3.23 102.95 8.68
CA SER A 112 4.31 102.20 9.33
C SER A 112 3.79 101.10 10.26
N GLY A 113 2.67 101.34 10.95
CA GLY A 113 2.02 100.36 11.83
C GLY A 113 1.42 99.19 11.04
N LEU A 114 0.76 99.48 9.90
CA LEU A 114 0.25 98.44 9.00
C LEU A 114 1.39 97.58 8.42
N THR A 115 2.50 98.21 8.01
CA THR A 115 3.68 97.50 7.47
C THR A 115 4.31 96.58 8.52
N GLN A 116 4.43 97.04 9.77
CA GLN A 116 4.97 96.24 10.87
C GLN A 116 4.07 95.03 11.20
N LEU A 117 2.74 95.22 11.18
CA LEU A 117 1.77 94.14 11.36
C LEU A 117 1.92 93.08 10.27
N LEU A 118 1.93 93.49 9.00
CA LEU A 118 2.10 92.58 7.86
C LEU A 118 3.43 91.84 7.93
N MET A 119 4.53 92.52 8.28
CA MET A 119 5.84 91.89 8.45
C MET A 119 5.83 90.86 9.59
N SER A 120 5.21 91.19 10.73
CA SER A 120 5.10 90.25 11.86
C SER A 120 4.27 89.02 11.51
N GLU A 121 3.21 89.18 10.74
CA GLU A 121 2.34 88.08 10.32
C GLU A 121 3.02 87.22 9.25
N MET A 122 3.78 87.83 8.34
CA MET A 122 4.62 87.14 7.37
C MET A 122 5.67 86.27 8.06
N LEU A 123 6.34 86.79 9.10
CA LEU A 123 7.31 86.04 9.89
C LEU A 123 6.67 84.86 10.64
N LYS A 124 5.48 85.04 11.23
CA LYS A 124 4.73 83.94 11.85
C LYS A 124 4.35 82.86 10.84
N LEU A 125 3.85 83.24 9.66
CA LEU A 125 3.52 82.29 8.60
C LEU A 125 4.76 81.54 8.11
N GLN A 126 5.90 82.23 8.00
CA GLN A 126 7.17 81.60 7.64
C GLN A 126 7.63 80.59 8.71
N GLN A 127 7.45 80.91 9.99
CA GLN A 127 7.72 79.97 11.09
C GLN A 127 6.82 78.74 11.01
N VAL A 128 5.51 78.92 10.81
CA VAL A 128 4.55 77.80 10.66
C VAL A 128 4.93 76.90 9.49
N ILE A 129 5.33 77.46 8.35
CA ILE A 129 5.79 76.67 7.19
C ILE A 129 7.06 75.87 7.53
N GLN A 130 8.00 76.46 8.27
CA GLN A 130 9.22 75.77 8.71
C GLN A 130 8.90 74.63 9.68
N ASP A 131 8.03 74.87 10.66
CA ASP A 131 7.59 73.88 11.65
C ASP A 131 6.85 72.72 10.96
N GLU A 132 5.93 73.00 10.05
CA GLU A 132 5.24 71.98 9.23
C GLU A 132 6.23 71.17 8.38
N ARG A 133 7.26 71.81 7.81
CA ARG A 133 8.31 71.10 7.05
C ARG A 133 9.14 70.19 7.95
N GLN A 134 9.44 70.60 9.18
CA GLN A 134 10.12 69.74 10.16
C GLN A 134 9.23 68.57 10.61
N ASN A 135 7.96 68.83 10.90
CA ASN A 135 6.97 67.82 11.25
C ASN A 135 6.81 66.78 10.14
N TYR A 136 6.72 67.20 8.88
CA TYR A 136 6.67 66.31 7.72
C TYR A 136 7.92 65.42 7.64
N LYS A 137 9.13 65.99 7.79
CA LYS A 137 10.39 65.23 7.79
C LYS A 137 10.44 64.20 8.92
N GLN A 138 9.97 64.57 10.12
CA GLN A 138 9.92 63.66 11.26
C GLN A 138 8.91 62.54 11.04
N LEU A 139 7.72 62.85 10.56
CA LEU A 139 6.67 61.86 10.28
C LEU A 139 7.11 60.88 9.19
N ASN A 140 7.76 61.37 8.13
CA ASN A 140 8.27 60.53 7.05
C ASN A 140 9.36 59.57 7.55
N ARG A 141 10.25 60.03 8.45
CA ARG A 141 11.25 59.15 9.09
C ARG A 141 10.57 58.02 9.88
N ILE A 142 9.56 58.35 10.68
CA ILE A 142 8.79 57.36 11.45
C ILE A 142 8.10 56.36 10.51
N LEU A 143 7.49 56.83 9.43
CA LEU A 143 6.84 55.96 8.45
C LEU A 143 7.83 54.98 7.83
N CYS A 144 8.98 55.46 7.34
CA CYS A 144 10.03 54.61 6.79
C CYS A 144 10.54 53.57 7.79
N GLU A 145 10.71 53.94 9.06
CA GLU A 145 11.10 53.00 10.12
C GLU A 145 10.05 51.91 10.33
N LYS A 146 8.76 52.27 10.31
CA LYS A 146 7.66 51.30 10.43
C LYS A 146 7.61 50.36 9.24
N GLU A 147 7.73 50.86 8.01
CA GLU A 147 7.79 50.02 6.81
C GLU A 147 8.96 49.02 6.85
N ASP A 148 10.15 49.48 7.26
CA ASP A 148 11.30 48.60 7.40
C ASP A 148 11.06 47.50 8.46
N THR A 149 10.38 47.83 9.58
CA THR A 149 9.99 46.79 10.54
C THR A 149 8.96 45.81 9.98
N ILE A 150 8.02 46.26 9.15
CA ILE A 150 7.03 45.39 8.50
C ILE A 150 7.73 44.41 7.55
N ARG A 151 8.63 44.91 6.69
CA ARG A 151 9.41 44.06 5.76
C ARG A 151 10.24 43.00 6.50
N GLN A 152 10.91 43.38 7.59
CA GLN A 152 11.66 42.42 8.42
C GLN A 152 10.76 41.37 9.08
N MET A 153 9.57 41.77 9.54
CA MET A 153 8.61 40.84 10.13
C MET A 153 8.02 39.88 9.09
N GLN A 154 7.74 40.35 7.88
CA GLN A 154 7.25 39.51 6.77
C GLN A 154 8.24 38.40 6.41
N VAL A 155 9.54 38.71 6.31
CA VAL A 155 10.56 37.68 6.01
C VAL A 155 10.66 36.64 7.14
N LYS A 156 10.57 37.07 8.41
CA LYS A 156 10.54 36.14 9.55
C LYS A 156 9.29 35.26 9.56
N ASP A 157 8.14 35.82 9.19
CA ASP A 157 6.89 35.08 9.07
C ASP A 157 6.97 34.03 7.95
N ASN A 158 7.54 34.40 6.79
CA ASN A 158 7.78 33.49 5.69
C ASN A 158 8.75 32.35 6.07
N GLU A 159 9.83 32.64 6.81
CA GLU A 159 10.73 31.60 7.33
C GLU A 159 9.98 30.64 8.27
N LEU A 160 9.22 31.19 9.23
CA LEU A 160 8.46 30.41 10.20
C LEU A 160 7.41 29.53 9.51
N LYS A 161 6.67 30.08 8.54
CA LYS A 161 5.69 29.37 7.74
C LYS A 161 6.35 28.20 7.00
N LYS A 162 7.51 28.42 6.38
CA LYS A 162 8.24 27.35 5.68
C LYS A 162 8.70 26.24 6.63
N GLN A 163 9.16 26.58 7.83
CA GLN A 163 9.48 25.61 8.88
C GLN A 163 8.25 24.82 9.31
N GLN A 164 7.12 25.49 9.49
CA GLN A 164 5.85 24.86 9.87
C GLN A 164 5.35 23.89 8.80
N GLU A 165 5.42 24.25 7.52
CA GLU A 165 5.10 23.38 6.39
C GLU A 165 5.99 22.12 6.35
N ARG A 166 7.29 22.26 6.63
CA ARG A 166 8.21 21.12 6.73
C ARG A 166 7.80 20.19 7.87
N VAL A 167 7.54 20.73 9.06
CA VAL A 167 7.11 19.95 10.22
C VAL A 167 5.77 19.25 9.95
N GLN A 168 4.83 19.92 9.30
CA GLN A 168 3.53 19.36 8.96
C GLN A 168 3.67 18.20 7.97
N ARG A 169 4.49 18.34 6.92
CA ARG A 169 4.78 17.25 5.98
C ARG A 169 5.37 16.02 6.68
N ILE A 170 6.36 16.21 7.56
CA ILE A 170 6.95 15.11 8.33
C ILE A 170 5.91 14.41 9.22
N LYS A 171 4.99 15.16 9.83
CA LYS A 171 3.89 14.58 10.63
C LYS A 171 2.95 13.74 9.77
N GLU A 172 2.57 14.24 8.60
CA GLU A 172 1.70 13.52 7.66
C GLU A 172 2.38 12.24 7.16
N GLU A 173 3.67 12.29 6.82
CA GLU A 173 4.47 11.12 6.46
C GLU A 173 4.52 10.10 7.59
N ARG A 174 4.79 10.53 8.83
CA ARG A 174 4.73 9.66 10.01
C ARG A 174 3.36 9.00 10.16
N ASP A 175 2.28 9.76 10.03
CA ASP A 175 0.92 9.24 10.19
C ASP A 175 0.57 8.24 9.08
N ASN A 176 1.00 8.51 7.85
CA ASN A 176 0.91 7.57 6.74
C ASN A 176 1.70 6.27 7.01
N LEU A 177 2.93 6.38 7.50
CA LEU A 177 3.76 5.23 7.88
C LEU A 177 3.14 4.41 9.01
N ILE A 178 2.48 5.06 9.98
CA ILE A 178 1.73 4.36 11.04
C ILE A 178 0.58 3.54 10.46
N VAL A 179 -0.16 4.10 9.49
CA VAL A 179 -1.24 3.39 8.79
C VAL A 179 -0.69 2.22 7.96
N GLU A 180 0.40 2.43 7.22
CA GLU A 180 1.06 1.36 6.45
C GLU A 180 1.60 0.24 7.36
N LEU A 181 2.22 0.59 8.49
CA LEU A 181 2.68 -0.39 9.48
C LEU A 181 1.54 -1.22 10.04
N LYS A 182 0.37 -0.62 10.29
CA LYS A 182 -0.82 -1.34 10.73
C LYS A 182 -1.29 -2.32 9.64
N LYS A 183 -1.38 -1.88 8.38
CA LYS A 183 -1.73 -2.75 7.25
C LYS A 183 -0.76 -3.93 7.11
N CYS A 184 0.55 -3.68 7.21
CA CYS A 184 1.56 -4.74 7.14
C CYS A 184 1.42 -5.75 8.29
N LYS A 185 1.05 -5.28 9.50
CA LYS A 185 0.76 -6.18 10.63
C LYS A 185 -0.46 -7.05 10.35
N ASP A 186 -1.54 -6.45 9.85
CA ASP A 186 -2.77 -7.16 9.52
C ASP A 186 -2.52 -8.22 8.42
N GLU A 187 -1.80 -7.86 7.35
CA GLU A 187 -1.39 -8.78 6.28
C GLU A 187 -0.49 -9.92 6.79
N ASN A 188 0.41 -9.64 7.73
CA ASN A 188 1.26 -10.66 8.34
C ASN A 188 0.44 -11.65 9.19
N TYR A 189 -0.56 -11.15 9.94
CA TYR A 189 -1.50 -12.02 10.66
C TYR A 189 -2.31 -12.89 9.70
N ASP A 190 -2.82 -12.31 8.61
CA ASP A 190 -3.53 -13.06 7.57
C ASP A 190 -2.66 -14.16 6.95
N LEU A 191 -1.39 -13.85 6.64
CA LEU A 191 -0.45 -14.82 6.09
C LEU A 191 -0.15 -15.93 7.09
N ALA A 192 0.07 -15.59 8.37
CA ALA A 192 0.27 -16.56 9.43
C ALA A 192 -0.94 -17.48 9.60
N MET A 193 -2.16 -16.94 9.53
CA MET A 193 -3.40 -17.72 9.57
C MET A 193 -3.54 -18.66 8.37
N ARG A 194 -3.25 -18.18 7.15
CA ARG A 194 -3.26 -19.03 5.95
C ARG A 194 -2.21 -20.13 6.02
N PHE A 195 -1.02 -19.82 6.51
CA PHE A 195 0.04 -20.81 6.69
C PHE A 195 -0.36 -21.88 7.72
N ALA A 196 -0.96 -21.47 8.84
CA ALA A 196 -1.47 -22.41 9.84
C ALA A 196 -2.54 -23.34 9.23
N HIS A 197 -3.51 -22.79 8.50
CA HIS A 197 -4.53 -23.58 7.81
C HIS A 197 -3.93 -24.57 6.80
N GLN A 198 -3.02 -24.12 5.94
CA GLN A 198 -2.34 -25.01 4.98
C GLN A 198 -1.51 -26.09 5.67
N SER A 199 -0.90 -25.77 6.81
CA SER A 199 -0.19 -26.76 7.62
C SER A 199 -1.12 -27.81 8.21
N GLU A 200 -2.31 -27.41 8.66
CA GLU A 200 -3.35 -28.33 9.13
C GLU A 200 -3.86 -29.22 8.01
N GLU A 201 -4.18 -28.65 6.84
CA GLU A 201 -4.60 -29.41 5.65
C GLU A 201 -3.52 -30.42 5.20
N LYS A 202 -2.25 -30.01 5.19
CA LYS A 202 -1.11 -30.90 4.92
C LYS A 202 -1.08 -32.06 5.92
N ASN A 203 -1.21 -31.77 7.21
CA ASN A 203 -1.21 -32.81 8.25
C ASN A 203 -2.38 -33.78 8.07
N VAL A 204 -3.58 -33.29 7.75
CA VAL A 204 -4.75 -34.13 7.44
C VAL A 204 -4.49 -35.02 6.21
N ALA A 205 -3.90 -34.48 5.15
CA ALA A 205 -3.54 -35.26 3.96
C ALA A 205 -2.47 -36.32 4.26
N LEU A 206 -1.48 -36.00 5.09
CA LEU A 206 -0.45 -36.94 5.53
C LEU A 206 -1.03 -38.07 6.39
N MET A 207 -1.95 -37.76 7.32
CA MET A 207 -2.64 -38.78 8.11
C MET A 207 -3.44 -39.72 7.21
N LYS A 208 -4.23 -39.19 6.26
CA LYS A 208 -4.94 -40.01 5.27
C LYS A 208 -4.00 -40.89 4.43
N ASN A 209 -2.84 -40.35 4.02
CA ASN A 209 -1.85 -41.14 3.30
C ASN A 209 -1.31 -42.28 4.16
N ARG A 210 -1.05 -42.03 5.45
CA ARG A 210 -0.60 -43.06 6.39
C ARG A 210 -1.66 -44.15 6.59
N ASP A 211 -2.93 -43.78 6.72
CA ASP A 211 -4.04 -44.73 6.84
C ASP A 211 -4.14 -45.62 5.58
N LEU A 212 -4.06 -45.03 4.39
CA LEU A 212 -4.05 -45.77 3.13
C LEU A 212 -2.85 -46.72 3.01
N GLN A 213 -1.66 -46.30 3.48
CA GLN A 213 -0.50 -47.19 3.53
C GLN A 213 -0.74 -48.39 4.45
N LEU A 214 -1.34 -48.18 5.62
CA LEU A 214 -1.69 -49.26 6.55
C LEU A 214 -2.72 -50.22 5.92
N GLU A 215 -3.71 -49.69 5.20
CA GLU A 215 -4.68 -50.51 4.46
C GLU A 215 -4.01 -51.34 3.36
N ILE A 216 -3.07 -50.75 2.61
CA ILE A 216 -2.26 -51.48 1.61
C ILE A 216 -1.49 -52.62 2.26
N GLU A 217 -0.81 -52.39 3.38
CA GLU A 217 -0.06 -53.44 4.08
C GLU A 217 -0.97 -54.55 4.62
N LEU A 218 -2.17 -54.20 5.13
CA LEU A 218 -3.18 -55.17 5.53
C LEU A 218 -3.65 -56.02 4.34
N LEU A 219 -3.94 -55.38 3.21
CA LEU A 219 -4.36 -56.08 1.99
C LEU A 219 -3.26 -56.99 1.45
N LYS A 220 -2.00 -56.57 1.48
CA LYS A 220 -0.84 -57.42 1.14
C LYS A 220 -0.75 -58.64 2.04
N HIS A 221 -0.91 -58.47 3.36
CA HIS A 221 -0.90 -59.59 4.29
C HIS A 221 -2.06 -60.57 4.05
N ASN A 222 -3.26 -60.05 3.83
CA ASN A 222 -4.44 -60.86 3.51
C ASN A 222 -4.26 -61.64 2.19
N LEU A 223 -3.70 -60.99 1.16
CA LEU A 223 -3.37 -61.63 -0.10
C LEU A 223 -2.36 -62.76 0.11
N MET A 224 -1.28 -62.51 0.84
CA MET A 224 -0.26 -63.51 1.16
C MET A 224 -0.85 -64.73 1.90
N LYS A 225 -1.72 -64.49 2.88
CA LYS A 225 -2.42 -65.55 3.60
C LYS A 225 -3.31 -66.37 2.66
N ALA A 226 -4.12 -65.71 1.83
CA ALA A 226 -4.97 -66.39 0.85
C ALA A 226 -4.15 -67.21 -0.16
N GLU A 227 -3.00 -66.69 -0.61
CA GLU A 227 -2.07 -67.41 -1.46
C GLU A 227 -1.49 -68.66 -0.77
N ASP A 228 -1.13 -68.57 0.50
CA ASP A 228 -0.58 -69.70 1.27
C ASP A 228 -1.64 -70.76 1.57
N ASP A 229 -2.86 -70.35 1.92
CA ASP A 229 -4.02 -71.25 2.05
C ASP A 229 -4.27 -71.98 0.72
N CYS A 230 -4.25 -71.26 -0.42
CA CYS A 230 -4.37 -71.87 -1.74
C CYS A 230 -3.23 -72.86 -2.04
N LYS A 231 -1.99 -72.55 -1.66
CA LYS A 231 -0.85 -73.48 -1.82
C LYS A 231 -1.03 -74.73 -0.96
N LEU A 232 -1.54 -74.59 0.26
CA LEU A 232 -1.77 -75.70 1.18
C LEU A 232 -2.88 -76.60 0.67
N GLU A 233 -4.01 -76.03 0.23
CA GLU A 233 -5.09 -76.76 -0.41
C GLU A 233 -4.61 -77.51 -1.66
N ARG A 234 -3.85 -76.86 -2.54
CA ARG A 234 -3.22 -77.53 -3.71
C ARG A 234 -2.35 -78.72 -3.28
N LYS A 235 -1.56 -78.60 -2.22
CA LYS A 235 -0.76 -79.70 -1.68
C LYS A 235 -1.65 -80.83 -1.14
N GLN A 236 -2.74 -80.51 -0.45
CA GLN A 236 -3.70 -81.52 0.04
C GLN A 236 -4.40 -82.23 -1.12
N THR A 237 -4.91 -81.49 -2.11
CA THR A 237 -5.51 -82.04 -3.32
C THR A 237 -4.53 -82.96 -4.04
N LEU A 238 -3.26 -82.56 -4.16
CA LEU A 238 -2.21 -83.38 -4.77
C LEU A 238 -1.95 -84.68 -3.97
N LYS A 239 -1.89 -84.59 -2.63
CA LYS A 239 -1.76 -85.78 -1.77
C LYS A 239 -2.93 -86.74 -1.94
N LEU A 240 -4.16 -86.23 -1.97
CA LEU A 240 -5.37 -87.03 -2.18
C LEU A 240 -5.37 -87.67 -3.57
N LYS A 241 -5.04 -86.91 -4.63
CA LYS A 241 -4.90 -87.43 -5.99
C LYS A 241 -3.87 -88.57 -6.05
N ASN A 242 -2.69 -88.38 -5.44
CA ASN A 242 -1.66 -89.42 -5.38
C ASN A 242 -2.11 -90.66 -4.58
N ALA A 243 -2.91 -90.48 -3.51
CA ALA A 243 -3.47 -91.59 -2.75
C ALA A 243 -4.53 -92.36 -3.55
N ILE A 244 -5.33 -91.66 -4.37
CA ILE A 244 -6.29 -92.26 -5.30
C ILE A 244 -5.56 -93.02 -6.41
N GLU A 245 -4.49 -92.46 -6.98
CA GLU A 245 -3.70 -93.10 -8.05
C GLU A 245 -2.92 -94.33 -7.55
N LYS A 246 -2.48 -94.33 -6.29
CA LYS A 246 -1.83 -95.49 -5.64
C LYS A 246 -2.82 -96.53 -5.10
N ARG A 247 -4.13 -96.28 -5.18
CA ARG A 247 -5.15 -97.25 -4.76
C ARG A 247 -5.15 -98.41 -5.77
N PRO A 248 -5.09 -99.68 -5.32
CA PRO A 248 -5.25 -100.80 -6.23
C PRO A 248 -6.58 -100.65 -6.98
N SER A 249 -6.56 -100.77 -8.30
CA SER A 249 -7.77 -100.63 -9.11
C SER A 249 -8.79 -101.68 -8.69
N GLN A 250 -10.08 -101.34 -8.81
CA GLN A 250 -11.18 -102.23 -8.42
C GLN A 250 -11.05 -103.60 -9.12
N ASP A 251 -10.56 -103.61 -10.35
CA ASP A 251 -10.30 -104.80 -11.15
C ASP A 251 -9.18 -105.69 -10.56
N VAL A 252 -8.07 -105.10 -10.09
CA VAL A 252 -6.98 -105.86 -9.43
C VAL A 252 -7.45 -106.43 -8.09
N ILE A 253 -8.32 -105.73 -7.37
CA ILE A 253 -8.93 -106.24 -6.13
C ILE A 253 -9.88 -107.42 -6.46
N TYR A 254 -10.68 -107.31 -7.52
CA TYR A 254 -11.54 -108.39 -8.00
C TYR A 254 -10.76 -109.60 -8.51
N GLU A 255 -9.65 -109.39 -9.21
CA GLU A 255 -8.75 -110.46 -9.68
C GLU A 255 -8.09 -111.18 -8.51
N LEU A 256 -7.56 -110.46 -7.52
CA LEU A 256 -7.00 -111.05 -6.30
C LEU A 256 -8.06 -111.78 -5.46
N GLN A 257 -9.31 -111.28 -5.44
CA GLN A 257 -10.44 -111.97 -4.80
C GLN A 257 -10.80 -113.27 -5.53
N ARG A 258 -10.86 -113.24 -6.87
CA ARG A 258 -11.09 -114.42 -7.70
C ARG A 258 -9.97 -115.45 -7.59
N GLU A 259 -8.71 -115.01 -7.54
CA GLU A 259 -7.57 -115.88 -7.23
C GLU A 259 -7.66 -116.46 -5.82
N ASN A 260 -8.12 -115.69 -4.83
CA ASN A 260 -8.36 -116.20 -3.48
C ASN A 260 -9.46 -117.26 -3.45
N GLU A 261 -10.54 -117.09 -4.21
CA GLU A 261 -11.63 -118.05 -4.38
C GLU A 261 -11.16 -119.31 -5.12
N LEU A 262 -10.36 -119.16 -6.18
CA LEU A 262 -9.75 -120.27 -6.91
C LEU A 262 -8.74 -121.04 -6.05
N LEU A 263 -7.91 -120.35 -5.26
CA LEU A 263 -7.00 -120.98 -4.31
C LEU A 263 -7.76 -121.66 -3.16
N LYS A 264 -8.88 -121.09 -2.70
CA LYS A 264 -9.80 -121.75 -1.75
C LYS A 264 -10.46 -122.98 -2.36
N ALA A 265 -10.85 -122.95 -3.63
CA ALA A 265 -11.38 -124.11 -4.35
C ALA A 265 -10.29 -125.19 -4.55
N LYS A 266 -9.05 -124.80 -4.86
CA LYS A 266 -7.90 -125.72 -5.00
C LYS A 266 -7.48 -126.35 -3.67
N ILE A 267 -7.69 -125.65 -2.55
CA ILE A 267 -7.51 -126.17 -1.18
C ILE A 267 -8.66 -127.13 -0.81
N GLN A 268 -9.87 -126.96 -1.37
CA GLN A 268 -10.99 -127.90 -1.19
C GLN A 268 -10.89 -129.15 -2.09
N GLU A 269 -10.16 -129.09 -3.21
CA GLU A 269 -9.97 -130.22 -4.14
C GLU A 269 -8.81 -131.17 -3.76
N LEU A 270 -8.03 -130.87 -2.71
CA LEU A 270 -6.90 -131.70 -2.25
C LEU A 270 -7.21 -132.63 -1.06
N ASP A 271 -8.48 -132.72 -0.63
CA ASP A 271 -8.94 -133.65 0.42
C ASP A 271 -9.72 -134.86 -0.16
N TYR A 272 -8.95 -135.93 -0.35
CA TYR A 272 -9.32 -137.36 -0.34
C TYR A 272 -9.70 -138.08 -1.66
N PRO A 273 -9.17 -139.31 -1.90
CA PRO A 273 -8.84 -139.84 -3.22
C PRO A 273 -9.72 -141.05 -3.63
N LEU A 274 -9.70 -141.41 -4.92
CA LEU A 274 -10.15 -142.74 -5.36
C LEU A 274 -9.23 -143.38 -6.41
N GLN A 275 -8.78 -144.54 -5.97
CA GLN A 275 -7.91 -145.58 -6.46
C GLN A 275 -8.38 -146.33 -7.74
N ASN A 276 -7.40 -146.68 -8.59
CA ASN A 276 -7.24 -147.87 -9.46
C ASN A 276 -8.18 -148.08 -10.69
N VAL A 277 -7.70 -148.04 -11.96
CA VAL A 277 -6.91 -149.06 -12.74
C VAL A 277 -7.80 -150.25 -13.19
N PRO A 278 -7.66 -150.88 -14.39
CA PRO A 278 -7.13 -150.46 -15.71
C PRO A 278 -7.92 -151.02 -16.96
N LYS A 279 -7.51 -150.58 -18.18
CA LYS A 279 -7.19 -151.32 -19.44
C LYS A 279 -8.13 -152.46 -19.93
N GLU A 280 -8.30 -152.77 -21.22
CA GLU A 280 -7.76 -152.37 -22.54
C GLU A 280 -8.61 -153.14 -23.57
N GLY A 281 -8.65 -152.67 -24.83
CA GLY A 281 -8.82 -153.58 -25.97
C GLY A 281 -9.94 -153.20 -26.94
N THR A 282 -9.64 -152.33 -27.91
CA THR A 282 -9.59 -152.70 -29.35
C THR A 282 -9.34 -151.46 -30.22
N SER A 283 -8.27 -151.52 -31.02
CA SER A 283 -7.92 -150.58 -32.12
C SER A 283 -7.49 -149.14 -31.75
N GLU A 284 -6.52 -149.07 -30.83
CA GLU A 284 -5.86 -147.88 -30.25
C GLU A 284 -5.11 -146.95 -31.23
N LYS A 285 -4.69 -147.44 -32.41
CA LYS A 285 -3.80 -146.65 -33.31
C LYS A 285 -4.52 -145.58 -34.14
N ALA A 286 -5.81 -145.78 -34.45
CA ALA A 286 -6.61 -144.78 -35.15
C ALA A 286 -7.16 -143.72 -34.18
N ARG A 287 -7.53 -144.11 -32.94
CA ARG A 287 -8.03 -143.18 -31.90
C ARG A 287 -6.94 -142.26 -31.34
N ILE A 288 -5.74 -142.77 -31.03
CA ILE A 288 -4.64 -141.92 -30.54
C ILE A 288 -4.20 -140.91 -31.61
N TYR A 289 -4.11 -141.33 -32.88
CA TYR A 289 -3.77 -140.42 -33.97
C TYR A 289 -4.86 -139.37 -34.21
N ILE A 290 -6.14 -139.74 -34.17
CA ILE A 290 -7.26 -138.80 -34.27
C ILE A 290 -7.30 -137.87 -33.06
N GLN A 291 -7.07 -138.36 -31.85
CA GLN A 291 -7.10 -137.57 -30.62
C GLN A 291 -5.93 -136.59 -30.51
N VAL A 292 -4.71 -137.01 -30.87
CA VAL A 292 -3.54 -136.12 -30.97
C VAL A 292 -3.79 -135.03 -32.02
N LEU A 293 -4.33 -135.38 -33.19
CA LEU A 293 -4.70 -134.39 -34.19
C LEU A 293 -5.85 -133.47 -33.74
N GLU A 294 -6.80 -133.96 -32.96
CA GLU A 294 -7.90 -133.17 -32.38
C GLU A 294 -7.43 -132.26 -31.24
N ASP A 295 -6.43 -132.67 -30.46
CA ASP A 295 -5.78 -131.89 -29.41
C ASP A 295 -4.87 -130.81 -30.02
N ASP A 296 -4.06 -131.16 -31.03
CA ASP A 296 -3.26 -130.20 -31.80
C ASP A 296 -4.15 -129.17 -32.50
N ARG A 297 -5.30 -129.60 -33.06
CA ARG A 297 -6.31 -128.70 -33.64
C ARG A 297 -6.93 -127.78 -32.59
N ARG A 298 -7.21 -128.27 -31.38
CA ARG A 298 -7.74 -127.45 -30.27
C ARG A 298 -6.72 -126.45 -29.76
N GLN A 299 -5.48 -126.89 -29.55
CA GLN A 299 -4.38 -126.03 -29.12
C GLN A 299 -4.09 -124.92 -30.13
N ALA A 300 -4.08 -125.24 -31.44
CA ALA A 300 -3.94 -124.23 -32.49
C ALA A 300 -5.11 -123.24 -32.50
N LEU A 301 -6.35 -123.71 -32.29
CA LEU A 301 -7.54 -122.83 -32.21
C LEU A 301 -7.52 -121.92 -30.97
N GLU A 302 -7.09 -122.43 -29.83
CA GLU A 302 -6.94 -121.64 -28.59
C GLU A 302 -5.84 -120.58 -28.76
N GLN A 303 -4.68 -120.94 -29.31
CA GLN A 303 -3.62 -119.97 -29.63
C GLN A 303 -4.08 -118.91 -30.64
N HIS A 304 -4.86 -119.31 -31.65
CA HIS A 304 -5.45 -118.36 -32.59
C HIS A 304 -6.48 -117.45 -31.91
N GLN A 305 -7.32 -117.99 -31.02
CA GLN A 305 -8.31 -117.20 -30.27
C GLN A 305 -7.65 -116.24 -29.29
N GLU A 306 -6.58 -116.66 -28.60
CA GLU A 306 -5.76 -115.83 -27.73
C GLU A 306 -5.08 -114.70 -28.51
N LEU A 307 -4.51 -115.00 -29.68
CA LEU A 307 -3.91 -113.99 -30.55
C LEU A 307 -4.97 -112.99 -31.05
N VAL A 308 -6.15 -113.46 -31.44
CA VAL A 308 -7.27 -112.59 -31.84
C VAL A 308 -7.74 -111.70 -30.67
N ASN A 309 -7.86 -112.26 -29.48
CA ASN A 309 -8.23 -111.52 -28.27
C ASN A 309 -7.15 -110.47 -27.92
N SER A 310 -5.87 -110.83 -28.02
CA SER A 310 -4.74 -109.92 -27.81
C SER A 310 -4.71 -108.79 -28.85
N VAL A 311 -4.93 -109.11 -30.13
CA VAL A 311 -5.04 -108.10 -31.19
C VAL A 311 -6.25 -107.18 -30.94
N TYR A 312 -7.36 -107.71 -30.44
CA TYR A 312 -8.53 -106.91 -30.09
C TYR A 312 -8.24 -105.96 -28.91
N THR A 313 -7.65 -106.44 -27.82
CA THR A 313 -7.31 -105.59 -26.66
C THR A 313 -6.28 -104.53 -27.02
N LEU A 314 -5.25 -104.86 -27.81
CA LEU A 314 -4.26 -103.91 -28.31
C LEU A 314 -4.89 -102.85 -29.23
N LYS A 315 -5.86 -103.21 -30.07
CA LYS A 315 -6.60 -102.24 -30.89
C LYS A 315 -7.47 -101.32 -30.03
N MET A 316 -8.10 -101.83 -28.98
CA MET A 316 -8.86 -101.02 -28.03
C MET A 316 -7.97 -100.06 -27.25
N SER A 317 -6.83 -100.53 -26.74
CA SER A 317 -5.89 -99.67 -26.01
C SER A 317 -5.24 -98.62 -26.91
N LEU A 318 -4.94 -98.95 -28.18
CA LEU A 318 -4.46 -98.00 -29.18
C LEU A 318 -5.50 -96.88 -29.40
N ARG A 319 -6.77 -97.23 -29.63
CA ARG A 319 -7.85 -96.23 -29.80
C ARG A 319 -7.99 -95.33 -28.57
N GLN A 320 -7.96 -95.90 -27.37
CA GLN A 320 -8.01 -95.14 -26.12
C GLN A 320 -6.82 -94.18 -25.97
N ALA A 321 -5.62 -94.63 -26.35
CA ALA A 321 -4.43 -93.79 -26.34
C ALA A 321 -4.51 -92.66 -27.40
N GLU A 322 -5.08 -92.95 -28.58
CA GLU A 322 -5.34 -91.95 -29.63
C GLU A 322 -6.35 -90.89 -29.16
N ASP A 323 -7.45 -91.29 -28.52
CA ASP A 323 -8.45 -90.37 -27.96
C ASP A 323 -7.85 -89.48 -26.86
N LEU A 324 -7.00 -90.04 -25.99
CA LEU A 324 -6.30 -89.26 -24.95
C LEU A 324 -5.28 -88.29 -25.56
N ARG A 325 -4.53 -88.72 -26.58
CA ARG A 325 -3.61 -87.85 -27.32
C ARG A 325 -4.34 -86.67 -27.92
N ASP A 326 -5.49 -86.89 -28.54
CA ASP A 326 -6.27 -85.84 -29.20
C ASP A 326 -6.84 -84.87 -28.16
N LYS A 327 -7.35 -85.35 -27.02
CA LYS A 327 -7.75 -84.51 -25.89
C LYS A 327 -6.61 -83.65 -25.35
N TYR A 328 -5.43 -84.23 -25.10
CA TYR A 328 -4.28 -83.45 -24.61
C TYR A 328 -3.77 -82.45 -25.64
N LYS A 329 -3.92 -82.75 -26.94
CA LYS A 329 -3.59 -81.81 -28.01
C LYS A 329 -4.55 -80.61 -27.99
N GLU A 330 -5.86 -80.84 -27.85
CA GLU A 330 -6.86 -79.77 -27.72
C GLU A 330 -6.62 -78.92 -26.46
N GLU A 331 -6.38 -79.56 -25.30
CA GLU A 331 -6.07 -78.86 -24.05
C GLU A 331 -4.80 -78.00 -24.17
N ARG A 332 -3.75 -78.52 -24.82
CA ARG A 332 -2.53 -77.75 -25.10
C ARG A 332 -2.81 -76.54 -25.98
N GLU A 333 -3.60 -76.70 -27.05
CA GLU A 333 -3.95 -75.59 -27.94
C GLU A 333 -4.75 -74.51 -27.21
N VAL A 334 -5.68 -74.88 -26.32
CA VAL A 334 -6.41 -73.92 -25.47
C VAL A 334 -5.47 -73.20 -24.51
N LEU A 335 -4.55 -73.92 -23.85
CA LEU A 335 -3.57 -73.32 -22.95
C LEU A 335 -2.61 -72.38 -23.68
N ASP A 336 -2.17 -72.76 -24.90
CA ASP A 336 -1.33 -71.91 -25.75
C ASP A 336 -2.07 -70.62 -26.11
N LEU A 337 -3.35 -70.71 -26.51
CA LEU A 337 -4.19 -69.53 -26.77
C LEU A 337 -4.30 -68.64 -25.53
N GLN A 338 -4.62 -69.21 -24.35
CA GLN A 338 -4.68 -68.45 -23.10
C GLN A 338 -3.34 -67.78 -22.75
N CYS A 339 -2.22 -68.49 -22.93
CA CYS A 339 -0.88 -67.94 -22.73
C CYS A 339 -0.59 -66.77 -23.69
N THR A 340 -1.01 -66.87 -24.96
CA THR A 340 -0.83 -65.77 -25.92
C THR A 340 -1.68 -64.54 -25.56
N THR A 341 -2.91 -64.74 -25.08
CA THR A 341 -3.78 -63.66 -24.60
C THR A 341 -3.18 -62.95 -23.38
N LEU A 342 -2.78 -63.70 -22.36
CA LEU A 342 -2.15 -63.12 -21.15
C LEU A 342 -0.85 -62.36 -21.48
N LYS A 343 -0.05 -62.84 -22.43
CA LYS A 343 1.14 -62.10 -22.90
C LYS A 343 0.78 -60.78 -23.56
N LYS A 344 -0.29 -60.75 -24.38
CA LYS A 344 -0.79 -59.51 -25.01
C LYS A 344 -1.32 -58.55 -23.94
N ASP A 345 -2.07 -59.04 -22.96
CA ASP A 345 -2.61 -58.22 -21.87
C ASP A 345 -1.49 -57.63 -21.01
N SER A 346 -0.49 -58.44 -20.63
CA SER A 346 0.69 -57.97 -19.89
C SER A 346 1.46 -56.88 -20.66
N LYS A 347 1.63 -57.05 -21.97
CA LYS A 347 2.24 -56.05 -22.84
C LYS A 347 1.42 -54.75 -22.86
N LEU A 348 0.09 -54.85 -23.00
CA LEU A 348 -0.80 -53.69 -23.00
C LEU A 348 -0.76 -52.95 -21.66
N TYR A 349 -0.76 -53.65 -20.53
CA TYR A 349 -0.61 -53.03 -19.21
C TYR A 349 0.73 -52.32 -19.05
N LYS A 350 1.82 -52.92 -19.55
CA LYS A 350 3.13 -52.29 -19.54
C LYS A 350 3.14 -51.00 -20.37
N GLU A 351 2.65 -51.06 -21.61
CA GLU A 351 2.55 -49.88 -22.50
C GLU A 351 1.67 -48.79 -21.87
N ARG A 352 0.57 -49.17 -21.22
CA ARG A 352 -0.30 -48.23 -20.51
C ARG A 352 0.40 -47.57 -19.32
N ILE A 353 1.16 -48.32 -18.53
CA ILE A 353 1.94 -47.78 -17.40
C ILE A 353 3.01 -46.82 -17.93
N GLU A 354 3.72 -47.19 -19.00
CA GLU A 354 4.73 -46.34 -19.63
C GLU A 354 4.12 -45.02 -20.13
N ALA A 355 2.96 -45.06 -20.78
CA ALA A 355 2.25 -43.86 -21.22
C ALA A 355 1.83 -42.96 -20.03
N ILE A 356 1.33 -43.53 -18.93
CA ILE A 356 0.98 -42.77 -17.73
C ILE A 356 2.22 -42.12 -17.10
N LEU A 357 3.35 -42.82 -17.06
CA LEU A 357 4.61 -42.28 -16.54
C LEU A 357 5.12 -41.11 -17.40
N GLN A 358 5.03 -41.22 -18.73
CA GLN A 358 5.37 -40.12 -19.64
C GLN A 358 4.50 -38.89 -19.41
N GLN A 359 3.17 -39.07 -19.31
CA GLN A 359 2.26 -37.96 -19.00
C GLN A 359 2.58 -37.32 -17.64
N MET A 360 2.91 -38.13 -16.63
CA MET A 360 3.29 -37.61 -15.32
C MET A 360 4.60 -36.80 -15.40
N GLU A 361 5.56 -37.23 -16.21
CA GLU A 361 6.80 -36.49 -16.45
C GLU A 361 6.53 -35.15 -17.16
N GLU A 362 5.71 -35.13 -18.20
CA GLU A 362 5.28 -33.92 -18.90
C GLU A 362 4.66 -32.91 -17.91
N VAL A 363 3.67 -33.34 -17.11
CA VAL A 363 3.06 -32.50 -16.07
C VAL A 363 4.10 -32.01 -15.04
N CYS A 364 5.07 -32.85 -14.65
CA CYS A 364 6.15 -32.42 -13.76
C CYS A 364 7.02 -31.33 -14.40
N THR A 365 7.34 -31.46 -15.69
CA THR A 365 8.13 -30.47 -16.42
C THR A 365 7.39 -29.15 -16.58
N GLU A 366 6.11 -29.17 -16.95
CA GLU A 366 5.26 -27.97 -17.05
C GLU A 366 5.14 -27.25 -15.71
N ARG A 367 4.93 -28.00 -14.62
CA ARG A 367 4.92 -27.46 -13.25
C ARG A 367 6.25 -26.79 -12.90
N ASN A 368 7.38 -27.44 -13.21
CA ASN A 368 8.71 -26.88 -12.94
C ASN A 368 8.95 -25.60 -13.75
N GLN A 369 8.54 -25.59 -15.01
CA GLN A 369 8.63 -24.40 -15.87
C GLN A 369 7.76 -23.26 -15.32
N ALA A 370 6.51 -23.53 -14.93
CA ALA A 370 5.63 -22.55 -14.32
C ALA A 370 6.17 -21.99 -12.99
N MET A 371 6.81 -22.85 -12.17
CA MET A 371 7.48 -22.42 -10.95
C MET A 371 8.68 -21.52 -11.25
N SER A 372 9.52 -21.91 -12.21
CA SER A 372 10.70 -21.12 -12.61
C SER A 372 10.32 -19.76 -13.20
N THR A 373 9.28 -19.67 -14.05
CA THR A 373 8.83 -18.39 -14.60
C THR A 373 8.26 -17.50 -13.51
N ARG A 374 7.47 -18.07 -12.59
CA ARG A 374 6.96 -17.35 -11.42
C ARG A 374 8.09 -16.81 -10.54
N GLU A 375 9.11 -17.61 -10.26
CA GLU A 375 10.29 -17.19 -9.49
C GLU A 375 11.06 -16.06 -10.20
N GLN A 376 11.23 -16.13 -11.52
CA GLN A 376 11.84 -15.07 -12.31
C GLN A 376 11.05 -13.75 -12.21
N PHE A 377 9.72 -13.79 -12.33
CA PHE A 377 8.88 -12.61 -12.15
C PHE A 377 8.97 -12.05 -10.73
N HIS A 378 8.96 -12.90 -9.69
CA HIS A 378 9.14 -12.46 -8.31
C HIS A 378 10.50 -11.79 -8.09
N LEU A 379 11.57 -12.32 -8.68
CA LEU A 379 12.89 -11.72 -8.59
C LEU A 379 12.93 -10.34 -9.29
N GLN A 380 12.36 -10.23 -10.49
CA GLN A 380 12.27 -8.95 -11.21
C GLN A 380 11.44 -7.93 -10.42
N TYR A 381 10.29 -8.35 -9.87
CA TYR A 381 9.44 -7.51 -9.04
C TYR A 381 10.17 -7.02 -7.78
N SER A 382 10.91 -7.91 -7.12
CA SER A 382 11.73 -7.56 -5.95
C SER A 382 12.80 -6.52 -6.29
N LYS A 383 13.51 -6.69 -7.42
CA LYS A 383 14.50 -5.70 -7.89
C LYS A 383 13.85 -4.34 -8.17
N SER A 384 12.74 -4.33 -8.90
CA SER A 384 12.00 -3.10 -9.21
C SER A 384 11.51 -2.38 -7.95
N LEU A 385 11.09 -3.13 -6.92
CA LEU A 385 10.66 -2.56 -5.65
C LEU A 385 11.82 -1.85 -4.93
N VAL A 386 12.99 -2.48 -4.87
CA VAL A 386 14.21 -1.88 -4.28
C VAL A 386 14.65 -0.63 -5.04
N GLU A 387 14.64 -0.65 -6.37
CA GLU A 387 14.96 0.52 -7.20
C GLU A 387 13.97 1.67 -6.96
N LYS A 388 12.67 1.37 -6.88
CA LYS A 388 11.65 2.37 -6.56
C LYS A 388 11.87 3.00 -5.18
N ASP A 389 12.28 2.21 -4.19
CA ASP A 389 12.59 2.70 -2.85
C ASP A 389 13.86 3.57 -2.83
N LEU A 390 14.87 3.22 -3.63
CA LEU A 390 16.04 4.07 -3.85
C LEU A 390 15.64 5.43 -4.44
N TYR A 391 14.79 5.45 -5.45
CA TYR A 391 14.32 6.71 -6.06
C TYR A 391 13.48 7.55 -5.09
N ARG A 392 12.62 6.93 -4.27
CA ARG A 392 11.87 7.64 -3.24
C ARG A 392 12.80 8.30 -2.23
N LYS A 393 13.84 7.59 -1.78
CA LYS A 393 14.85 8.15 -0.88
C LYS A 393 15.57 9.34 -1.51
N GLN A 394 15.99 9.23 -2.76
CA GLN A 394 16.63 10.34 -3.49
C GLN A 394 15.69 11.55 -3.63
N LEU A 395 14.41 11.33 -3.94
CA LEU A 395 13.42 12.40 -4.02
C LEU A 395 13.22 13.09 -2.67
N GLN A 396 13.16 12.33 -1.57
CA GLN A 396 13.06 12.88 -0.22
C GLN A 396 14.30 13.72 0.13
N GLU A 397 15.51 13.19 -0.08
CA GLU A 397 16.76 13.91 0.18
C GLU A 397 16.90 15.19 -0.67
N MET A 398 16.44 15.16 -1.92
CA MET A 398 16.39 16.36 -2.76
C MET A 398 15.36 17.36 -2.24
N GLY A 399 14.18 16.89 -1.83
CA GLY A 399 13.12 17.74 -1.26
C GLY A 399 13.56 18.43 0.04
N GLU A 400 14.19 17.69 0.95
CA GLU A 400 14.74 18.22 2.21
C GLU A 400 15.80 19.29 1.94
N ARG A 401 16.70 19.06 0.97
CA ARG A 401 17.69 20.06 0.55
C ARG A 401 17.06 21.33 -0.01
N CYS A 402 16.02 21.20 -0.84
CA CYS A 402 15.29 22.36 -1.36
C CYS A 402 14.66 23.18 -0.24
N ASP A 403 14.06 22.52 0.76
CA ASP A 403 13.48 23.20 1.91
C ASP A 403 14.54 23.90 2.77
N ASP A 404 15.68 23.24 3.01
CA ASP A 404 16.81 23.82 3.74
C ASP A 404 17.35 25.07 3.05
N PHE A 405 17.50 25.04 1.72
CA PHE A 405 17.91 26.21 0.95
C PHE A 405 16.89 27.34 1.00
N GLN A 406 15.59 27.03 0.94
CA GLN A 406 14.53 28.04 1.04
C GLN A 406 14.55 28.74 2.42
N ILE A 407 14.72 27.98 3.49
CA ILE A 407 14.86 28.52 4.85
C ILE A 407 16.09 29.41 4.96
N GLN A 408 17.24 28.94 4.44
CA GLN A 408 18.47 29.72 4.45
C GLN A 408 18.32 31.03 3.66
N LEU A 409 17.61 31.00 2.54
CA LEU A 409 17.32 32.18 1.74
C LEU A 409 16.53 33.22 2.55
N PHE A 410 15.44 32.82 3.21
CA PHE A 410 14.69 33.74 4.09
C PHE A 410 15.54 34.30 5.23
N ARG A 411 16.40 33.48 5.85
CA ARG A 411 17.34 33.97 6.89
C ARG A 411 18.28 35.05 6.35
N ARG A 412 18.87 34.82 5.18
CA ARG A 412 19.78 35.78 4.55
C ARG A 412 19.07 37.06 4.13
N GLU A 413 17.86 36.96 3.57
CA GLU A 413 17.03 38.12 3.27
C GLU A 413 16.72 38.94 4.54
N GLY A 414 16.41 38.27 5.65
CA GLY A 414 16.18 38.92 6.94
C GLY A 414 17.42 39.65 7.48
N GLU A 415 18.60 39.02 7.38
CA GLU A 415 19.90 39.63 7.74
C GLU A 415 20.19 40.87 6.87
N LEU A 416 19.97 40.77 5.56
CA LEU A 416 20.19 41.87 4.61
C LEU A 416 19.26 43.06 4.92
N LEU A 417 17.97 42.82 5.12
CA LEU A 417 17.01 43.86 5.49
C LEU A 417 17.40 44.53 6.83
N ALA A 418 17.84 43.75 7.81
CA ALA A 418 18.29 44.30 9.09
C ALA A 418 19.53 45.21 8.94
N LEU A 419 20.48 44.82 8.09
CA LEU A 419 21.65 45.65 7.79
C LEU A 419 21.28 46.90 6.99
N GLN A 420 20.40 46.80 6.00
CA GLN A 420 19.90 47.94 5.23
C GLN A 420 19.20 48.96 6.13
N THR A 421 18.34 48.52 7.04
CA THR A 421 17.67 49.41 8.00
C THR A 421 18.68 50.08 8.95
N LYS A 422 19.73 49.38 9.39
CA LYS A 422 20.81 50.00 10.18
C LYS A 422 21.56 51.06 9.38
N LEU A 423 21.87 50.80 8.12
CA LEU A 423 22.55 51.74 7.23
C LEU A 423 21.72 53.02 7.04
N LYS A 424 20.43 52.88 6.69
CA LYS A 424 19.50 54.03 6.55
C LYS A 424 19.44 54.88 7.82
N ARG A 425 19.45 54.25 9.01
CA ARG A 425 19.49 54.99 10.29
C ARG A 425 20.77 55.79 10.46
N MET A 426 21.93 55.25 10.10
CA MET A 426 23.20 55.99 10.17
C MET A 426 23.23 57.15 9.15
N GLU A 427 22.74 56.94 7.93
CA GLU A 427 22.64 57.98 6.90
C GLU A 427 21.72 59.13 7.34
N SER A 428 20.62 58.81 8.02
CA SER A 428 19.70 59.82 8.57
C SER A 428 20.22 60.59 9.80
N GLN A 429 21.34 60.15 10.38
CA GLN A 429 22.03 60.78 11.53
C GLN A 429 23.28 61.57 11.12
N ALA A 430 23.76 61.44 9.88
CA ALA A 430 24.85 62.26 9.37
C ALA A 430 24.38 63.72 9.22
N PRO A 431 25.12 64.72 9.73
CA PRO A 431 24.77 66.11 9.53
C PRO A 431 24.98 66.46 8.05
N SER A 432 23.92 66.50 7.26
CA SER A 432 23.97 67.15 5.96
C SER A 432 24.16 68.63 6.22
N SER A 433 25.35 69.15 5.92
CA SER A 433 25.58 70.59 5.84
C SER A 433 24.54 71.20 4.91
N ASP A 434 23.88 72.26 5.38
CA ASP A 434 22.95 73.09 4.63
C ASP A 434 23.53 73.50 3.27
N LEU A 435 23.24 72.76 2.19
CA LEU A 435 23.30 73.26 0.83
C LEU A 435 22.36 72.43 -0.06
N ASP A 436 21.32 73.11 -0.53
CA ASP A 436 20.50 72.85 -1.72
C ASP A 436 19.61 71.60 -1.76
N ASP A 437 18.35 71.82 -1.34
CA ASP A 437 17.19 71.00 -1.65
C ASP A 437 16.49 71.56 -2.90
N LEU A 438 16.82 71.04 -4.07
CA LEU A 438 15.95 71.01 -5.26
C LEU A 438 16.28 69.76 -6.10
N SER A 439 15.84 68.58 -5.67
CA SER A 439 15.68 67.44 -6.59
C SER A 439 14.67 66.43 -6.06
N PRO A 440 13.45 66.34 -6.65
CA PRO A 440 12.55 65.23 -6.36
C PRO A 440 13.07 64.01 -7.12
N ARG A 441 13.96 63.23 -6.50
CA ARG A 441 14.24 61.88 -7.00
C ARG A 441 13.13 60.95 -6.53
N SER A 442 12.26 60.65 -7.49
CA SER A 442 11.46 59.43 -7.58
C SER A 442 12.16 58.25 -6.89
N CYS A 443 11.64 57.84 -5.73
CA CYS A 443 11.78 56.46 -5.29
C CYS A 443 10.82 55.67 -6.16
N GLN A 444 11.34 55.22 -7.29
CA GLN A 444 10.68 54.25 -8.13
C GLN A 444 10.60 52.96 -7.31
N GLU A 445 9.40 52.69 -6.80
CA GLU A 445 9.01 51.38 -6.31
C GLU A 445 9.35 50.36 -7.39
N VAL A 446 10.35 49.53 -7.12
CA VAL A 446 10.50 48.27 -7.83
C VAL A 446 9.37 47.40 -7.29
N ASN A 447 8.22 47.46 -7.96
CA ASN A 447 7.21 46.42 -7.87
C ASN A 447 7.91 45.11 -8.23
N VAL A 448 8.19 44.29 -7.22
CA VAL A 448 8.28 42.86 -7.43
C VAL A 448 6.85 42.43 -7.63
N GLU A 449 6.44 42.31 -8.89
CA GLU A 449 5.18 41.68 -9.26
C GLU A 449 5.15 40.28 -8.65
N GLU A 450 4.29 40.09 -7.64
CA GLU A 450 3.70 38.78 -7.37
C GLU A 450 2.91 38.40 -8.62
N GLN A 451 3.52 37.60 -9.50
CA GLN A 451 2.79 36.89 -10.54
C GLN A 451 1.91 35.82 -9.90
N ASP A 452 0.71 36.21 -9.51
CA ASP A 452 -0.44 35.31 -9.48
C ASP A 452 -0.80 34.95 -10.93
N GLY A 453 -0.21 33.86 -11.41
CA GLY A 453 -0.52 33.25 -12.70
C GLY A 453 -1.84 32.49 -12.64
N VAL A 454 -2.96 33.20 -12.79
CA VAL A 454 -4.20 32.60 -13.29
C VAL A 454 -4.09 32.53 -14.82
N LEU A 455 -3.88 31.33 -15.37
CA LEU A 455 -4.04 31.10 -16.81
C LEU A 455 -5.32 30.29 -17.05
N ASP A 456 -6.29 30.97 -17.65
CA ASP A 456 -7.54 30.41 -18.16
C ASP A 456 -7.31 29.62 -19.46
N LYS A 457 -8.27 28.74 -19.69
CA LYS A 457 -8.40 27.68 -20.68
C LYS A 457 -8.19 28.14 -22.12
N THR A 458 -7.49 27.32 -22.91
CA THR A 458 -7.88 27.06 -24.30
C THR A 458 -7.83 25.57 -24.61
N LYS A 459 -8.94 25.10 -25.19
CA LYS A 459 -9.20 23.73 -25.63
C LYS A 459 -8.21 23.32 -26.73
N THR A 460 -7.74 22.07 -26.73
CA THR A 460 -8.05 21.09 -27.79
C THR A 460 -7.40 19.71 -27.55
N ASN A 461 -8.21 18.68 -27.83
CA ASN A 461 -7.88 17.32 -28.25
C ASN A 461 -7.43 16.29 -27.20
N SER A 462 -8.45 15.71 -26.56
CA SER A 462 -8.75 14.27 -26.53
C SER A 462 -7.67 13.31 -27.03
N LEU A 463 -7.11 12.54 -26.10
CA LEU A 463 -6.78 11.13 -26.27
C LEU A 463 -6.99 10.47 -24.91
N GLU A 464 -8.08 9.70 -24.79
CA GLU A 464 -8.38 8.87 -23.64
C GLU A 464 -7.26 7.84 -23.42
N VAL A 465 -6.62 7.89 -22.25
CA VAL A 465 -5.97 6.71 -21.67
C VAL A 465 -6.46 6.60 -20.24
N GLN A 466 -7.35 5.63 -20.02
CA GLN A 466 -7.90 5.27 -18.71
C GLN A 466 -6.76 4.84 -17.77
N PRO A 467 -6.75 5.23 -16.47
CA PRO A 467 -5.92 4.55 -15.49
C PRO A 467 -6.69 3.37 -14.92
N LEU A 468 -6.51 2.20 -15.52
CA LEU A 468 -6.73 0.93 -14.83
C LEU A 468 -5.45 0.61 -14.06
N CYS A 469 -5.50 0.71 -12.73
CA CYS A 469 -4.89 -0.19 -11.75
C CYS A 469 -4.68 0.51 -10.40
N ASN A 470 -5.67 0.34 -9.53
CA ASN A 470 -5.43 0.24 -8.10
C ASN A 470 -4.40 -0.88 -7.87
N THR A 471 -3.20 -0.53 -7.41
CA THR A 471 -2.29 -1.48 -6.77
C THR A 471 -1.98 -0.96 -5.37
N PRO A 472 -2.14 -1.79 -4.32
CA PRO A 472 -1.80 -1.37 -2.97
C PRO A 472 -0.29 -1.19 -2.87
N ARG A 473 0.13 -0.02 -2.37
CA ARG A 473 1.50 0.25 -1.92
C ARG A 473 1.81 -0.67 -0.74
N GLY A 474 2.36 -1.84 -1.03
CA GLY A 474 3.12 -2.62 -0.06
C GLY A 474 4.52 -2.05 0.03
N ASN A 475 4.77 -1.21 1.03
CA ASN A 475 6.11 -0.82 1.43
C ASN A 475 6.47 -1.62 2.69
N LEU A 476 7.20 -2.72 2.50
CA LEU A 476 7.90 -3.39 3.59
C LEU A 476 9.36 -2.95 3.56
N ALA A 477 9.72 -2.06 4.47
CA ALA A 477 11.08 -1.97 4.96
C ALA A 477 11.09 -1.35 6.36
N LEU A 478 11.38 -2.18 7.37
CA LEU A 478 12.36 -1.88 8.43
C LEU A 478 12.39 -3.05 9.43
N THR A 479 13.20 -4.06 9.11
CA THR A 479 13.78 -4.95 10.11
C THR A 479 15.27 -4.67 10.12
N GLN A 480 15.70 -3.78 11.03
CA GLN A 480 17.05 -3.59 11.59
C GLN A 480 17.27 -2.11 11.92
N LEU A 481 16.81 -1.70 13.10
CA LEU A 481 17.52 -0.87 14.09
C LEU A 481 16.49 -0.44 15.14
N LEU A 482 16.39 -1.18 16.26
CA LEU A 482 15.79 -0.71 17.52
C LEU A 482 16.08 -1.78 18.59
N MET A 483 17.36 -1.92 18.91
CA MET A 483 17.84 -2.43 20.20
C MET A 483 18.78 -1.35 20.74
N SER A 484 18.20 -0.30 21.31
CA SER A 484 18.81 0.59 22.30
C SER A 484 17.82 1.69 22.68
N GLU A 485 17.79 2.00 23.97
CA GLU A 485 17.14 3.14 24.63
C GLU A 485 15.62 3.07 24.87
N MET A 486 15.27 2.47 26.02
CA MET A 486 14.16 2.95 26.84
C MET A 486 14.66 3.13 28.27
N VAL A 487 15.13 4.33 28.58
CA VAL A 487 15.17 4.86 29.95
C VAL A 487 14.24 6.06 29.93
N GLU A 488 13.03 5.89 30.47
CA GLU A 488 12.33 6.92 31.25
C GLU A 488 11.06 6.33 31.87
N THR A 489 10.97 6.49 33.18
CA THR A 489 9.84 6.12 34.04
C THR A 489 8.60 6.98 33.75
N PRO A 490 7.39 6.43 33.92
CA PRO A 490 6.29 7.26 34.38
C PRO A 490 5.58 6.72 35.63
N THR A 491 5.19 7.70 36.42
CA THR A 491 4.45 7.67 37.66
C THR A 491 3.08 7.01 37.58
N VAL A 492 2.78 6.29 38.67
CA VAL A 492 1.52 5.73 39.14
C VAL A 492 0.27 6.54 38.75
N SER A 493 -0.65 5.91 38.02
CA SER A 493 -2.08 6.03 38.30
C SER A 493 -2.80 4.74 37.93
N LYS A 494 -3.55 4.22 38.90
CA LYS A 494 -4.24 2.93 38.87
C LYS A 494 -5.47 3.00 37.97
N THR A 495 -5.55 2.13 36.97
CA THR A 495 -6.82 1.50 36.59
C THR A 495 -6.53 0.09 36.08
N ARG A 496 -7.13 -0.86 36.79
CA ARG A 496 -6.92 -2.29 36.70
C ARG A 496 -7.91 -2.85 35.68
N THR A 497 -7.44 -3.25 34.52
CA THR A 497 -8.17 -4.21 33.67
C THR A 497 -7.19 -5.21 33.09
N LYS A 498 -7.39 -6.46 33.51
CA LYS A 498 -6.64 -7.65 33.11
C LYS A 498 -6.66 -7.79 31.58
N LEU A 499 -5.51 -8.04 30.98
CA LEU A 499 -5.29 -8.89 29.80
C LEU A 499 -3.79 -8.87 29.48
N GLN A 500 -3.02 -9.58 30.30
CA GLN A 500 -1.63 -9.93 30.00
C GLN A 500 -1.49 -11.39 30.38
N ASP A 501 -1.61 -12.25 29.37
CA ASP A 501 -1.13 -13.63 29.29
C ASP A 501 -1.70 -14.20 27.98
N ASN A 502 -0.84 -14.39 26.96
CA ASN A 502 -0.97 -15.37 25.86
C ASN A 502 -0.14 -15.04 24.60
N SER A 503 1.08 -14.50 24.72
CA SER A 503 1.99 -14.43 23.54
C SER A 503 3.33 -15.15 23.70
N THR A 504 3.68 -15.61 24.90
CA THR A 504 4.97 -16.29 25.15
C THR A 504 4.89 -17.82 25.05
N GLY A 505 3.72 -18.40 24.74
CA GLY A 505 3.48 -19.85 24.72
C GLY A 505 3.79 -20.58 23.40
N TYR A 506 3.88 -19.86 22.27
CA TYR A 506 3.91 -20.50 20.94
C TYR A 506 5.31 -20.86 20.42
N PHE A 507 6.38 -20.27 20.96
CA PHE A 507 7.75 -20.62 20.56
C PHE A 507 8.44 -21.63 21.49
N ALA A 508 7.92 -21.84 22.71
CA ALA A 508 8.54 -22.73 23.70
C ALA A 508 8.12 -24.21 23.57
N ARG A 509 6.99 -24.52 22.91
CA ARG A 509 6.51 -25.92 22.79
C ARG A 509 7.12 -26.74 21.64
N ARG A 510 7.69 -26.12 20.61
CA ARG A 510 8.26 -26.85 19.46
C ARG A 510 9.59 -27.57 19.73
N LYS A 511 10.25 -27.34 20.87
CA LYS A 511 11.56 -27.95 21.16
C LYS A 511 11.47 -29.36 21.77
N ASN A 512 10.29 -29.85 22.14
CA ASN A 512 10.14 -31.15 22.82
C ASN A 512 9.19 -32.13 22.09
N ASP A 513 8.92 -31.92 20.79
CA ASP A 513 8.14 -32.88 20.00
C ASP A 513 9.06 -33.97 19.41
N PRO A 514 8.87 -35.26 19.78
CA PRO A 514 9.71 -36.37 19.30
C PRO A 514 9.59 -36.61 17.78
N ALA A 515 8.56 -36.07 17.12
CA ALA A 515 8.36 -36.15 15.67
C ALA A 515 9.34 -35.25 14.88
N ASN A 516 9.65 -34.04 15.36
CA ASN A 516 10.60 -33.15 14.70
C ASN A 516 12.04 -33.68 14.77
N ALA A 517 12.40 -34.39 15.84
CA ALA A 517 13.71 -35.03 15.96
C ALA A 517 13.88 -36.21 14.98
N SER A 518 12.77 -36.83 14.54
CA SER A 518 12.79 -37.89 13.54
C SER A 518 12.99 -37.32 12.12
N GLU A 519 12.27 -36.25 11.77
CA GLU A 519 12.43 -35.59 10.46
C GLU A 519 13.83 -34.97 10.29
N ASP A 520 14.38 -34.33 11.33
CA ASP A 520 15.74 -33.76 11.28
C ASP A 520 16.84 -34.83 11.14
N ASN A 521 16.62 -36.02 11.73
CA ASN A 521 17.53 -37.15 11.58
C ASN A 521 17.42 -37.80 10.18
N GLU A 522 16.22 -37.84 9.61
CA GLU A 522 15.98 -38.38 8.27
C GLU A 522 16.54 -37.45 7.19
N LEU A 523 16.40 -36.13 7.36
CA LEU A 523 17.01 -35.12 6.49
C LEU A 523 18.55 -35.17 6.54
N LYS A 524 19.14 -35.34 7.74
CA LYS A 524 20.60 -35.55 7.90
C LYS A 524 21.07 -36.85 7.28
N LYS A 525 20.26 -37.92 7.32
CA LYS A 525 20.57 -39.19 6.67
C LYS A 525 20.54 -39.06 5.14
N GLN A 526 19.54 -38.37 4.60
CA GLN A 526 19.45 -38.07 3.16
C GLN A 526 20.62 -37.19 2.68
N GLN A 527 21.02 -36.18 3.45
CA GLN A 527 22.19 -35.34 3.10
C GLN A 527 23.50 -36.14 3.09
N ARG A 528 23.69 -37.08 4.03
CA ARG A 528 24.87 -37.97 4.04
C ARG A 528 24.88 -38.92 2.85
N GLU A 529 23.72 -39.43 2.44
CA GLU A 529 23.60 -40.31 1.28
C GLU A 529 23.94 -39.59 -0.03
N VAL A 530 23.42 -38.36 -0.20
CA VAL A 530 23.74 -37.51 -1.35
C VAL A 530 25.24 -37.19 -1.42
N GLN A 531 25.86 -36.94 -0.27
CA GLN A 531 27.30 -36.70 -0.20
C GLN A 531 28.12 -37.94 -0.59
N ARG A 532 27.70 -39.14 -0.14
CA ARG A 532 28.31 -40.42 -0.52
C ARG A 532 28.25 -40.67 -2.03
N ILE A 533 27.07 -40.44 -2.64
CA ILE A 533 26.87 -40.62 -4.09
C ILE A 533 27.74 -39.64 -4.90
N LYS A 534 27.94 -38.41 -4.41
CA LYS A 534 28.86 -37.46 -5.04
C LYS A 534 30.30 -37.95 -4.99
N GLU A 535 30.75 -38.46 -3.84
CA GLU A 535 32.11 -38.98 -3.67
C GLU A 535 32.37 -40.22 -4.53
N GLU A 536 31.42 -41.15 -4.62
CA GLU A 536 31.51 -42.31 -5.52
C GLU A 536 31.57 -41.89 -7.00
N ARG A 537 30.78 -40.90 -7.39
CA ARG A 537 30.80 -40.38 -8.77
C ARG A 537 32.13 -39.70 -9.11
N GLU A 538 32.72 -38.97 -8.16
CA GLU A 538 34.07 -38.41 -8.34
C GLU A 538 35.16 -39.47 -8.40
N GLN A 539 35.05 -40.56 -7.63
CA GLN A 539 35.99 -41.68 -7.70
C GLN A 539 35.88 -42.44 -9.02
N LEU A 540 34.66 -42.64 -9.53
CA LEU A 540 34.43 -43.24 -10.85
C LEU A 540 34.98 -42.36 -11.98
N ASN A 541 34.79 -41.05 -11.91
CA ASN A 541 35.39 -40.13 -12.88
C ASN A 541 36.91 -40.14 -12.83
N ARG A 542 37.51 -40.15 -11.62
CA ARG A 542 38.97 -40.27 -11.46
C ARG A 542 39.51 -41.62 -11.95
N GLY A 543 38.73 -42.69 -11.82
CA GLY A 543 39.06 -44.01 -12.37
C GLY A 543 39.00 -44.04 -13.90
N ALA A 544 37.98 -43.41 -14.49
CA ALA A 544 37.83 -43.30 -15.94
C ALA A 544 38.96 -42.47 -16.57
N GLU A 545 39.35 -41.34 -15.95
CA GLU A 545 40.48 -40.52 -16.40
C GLU A 545 41.82 -41.25 -16.32
N LYS A 546 41.99 -42.15 -15.34
CA LYS A 546 43.19 -43.00 -15.23
C LYS A 546 43.23 -44.15 -16.24
N MET A 547 42.08 -44.59 -16.76
CA MET A 547 42.03 -45.59 -17.83
C MET A 547 42.17 -44.99 -19.24
N GLN A 548 41.96 -43.67 -19.38
CA GLN A 548 42.18 -42.93 -20.63
C GLN A 548 43.62 -42.42 -20.81
N ARG A 549 44.45 -42.47 -19.77
CA ARG A 549 45.90 -42.21 -19.81
C ARG A 549 46.65 -43.52 -19.84
#